data_AF-A0A8J7QU22-F1
#
_entry.id   AF-A0A8J7QU22-F1
#
_cell.length_a   1.000
_cell.length_b   1.000
_cell.length_c   1.000
_cell.angle_alpha   90.00
_cell.angle_beta   90.00
_cell.angle_gamma   90.00
#
_symmetry.space_group_name_H-M   'P 1'
#
loop_
_entity.id
_entity.type
_entity.pdbx_description
1 polymer ?
#
loop_
_entity_poly.entity_id
_entity_poly.type
_entity_poly.pdbx_seq_one_letter_code
_entity_poly.pdbx_strand_id
1 'polypeptide(L)'
;MDKTLSSRVKELCAEQGITLKELSEKMGIKPESLSRALNGNPQLSTLENIAKALKVGVAELLTGGRSYEPLTSDFTALVADGGKTYLFHTKSDLKDWLNQ
;
A
#
# COMPACT_ATOMS: atom_id res chain seq x y z
N MET A 1 1.85 -14.22 11.90
CA MET A 1 1.35 -12.86 12.17
C MET A 1 0.77 -12.34 10.88
N ASP A 2 -0.53 -12.09 10.83
CA ASP A 2 -1.18 -11.52 9.65
C ASP A 2 -0.55 -10.15 9.35
N LYS A 3 0.15 -10.05 8.20
CA LYS A 3 0.72 -8.78 7.72
C LYS A 3 -0.43 -7.92 7.22
N THR A 4 -0.98 -7.09 8.11
CA THR A 4 -2.03 -6.11 7.78
C THR A 4 -1.41 -4.78 7.36
N LEU A 5 -2.16 -3.98 6.60
CA LEU A 5 -1.78 -2.62 6.21
C LEU A 5 -1.34 -1.76 7.40
N SER A 6 -2.05 -1.88 8.53
CA SER A 6 -1.75 -1.21 9.80
C SER A 6 -0.33 -1.49 10.29
N SER A 7 0.10 -2.75 10.23
CA SER A 7 1.45 -3.14 10.63
C SER A 7 2.50 -2.58 9.66
N ARG A 8 2.25 -2.63 8.35
CA ARG A 8 3.20 -2.14 7.34
C ARG A 8 3.40 -0.62 7.43
N VAL A 9 2.33 0.15 7.60
CA VAL A 9 2.41 1.59 7.77
C VAL A 9 3.16 1.96 9.05
N LYS A 10 2.96 1.22 10.14
CA LYS A 10 3.72 1.42 11.39
C LYS A 10 5.21 1.15 11.22
N GLU A 11 5.59 0.09 10.51
CA GLU A 11 6.99 -0.20 10.18
C GLU A 11 7.62 0.94 9.39
N LEU A 12 6.97 1.40 8.32
CA LEU A 12 7.46 2.51 7.49
C LEU A 12 7.57 3.82 8.28
N CYS A 13 6.63 4.10 9.17
CA CYS A 13 6.71 5.24 10.09
C CYS A 13 7.95 5.14 10.99
N ALA A 14 8.18 3.96 11.59
CA ALA A 14 9.33 3.72 12.46
C ALA A 14 10.67 3.83 11.70
N GLU A 15 10.76 3.30 10.48
CA GLU A 15 11.93 3.42 9.60
C GLU A 15 12.27 4.88 9.27
N GLN A 16 11.24 5.73 9.13
CA GLN A 16 11.41 7.16 8.85
C GLN A 16 11.53 8.04 10.10
N GLY A 17 11.46 7.44 11.29
CA GLY A 17 11.50 8.17 12.57
C GLY A 17 10.30 9.09 12.80
N ILE A 18 9.16 8.81 12.17
CA ILE A 18 7.92 9.57 12.34
C ILE A 18 6.87 8.74 13.09
N THR A 19 5.95 9.42 13.76
CA THR A 19 4.79 8.80 14.40
C THR A 19 3.60 8.70 13.45
N LEU A 20 2.64 7.83 13.76
CA LEU A 20 1.35 7.78 13.05
C LEU A 20 0.58 9.11 13.14
N LYS A 21 0.77 9.86 14.23
CA LYS A 21 0.19 11.19 14.40
C LYS A 21 0.78 12.16 13.37
N GLU A 22 2.10 12.23 13.27
CA GLU A 22 2.78 13.07 12.27
C GLU A 22 2.44 12.64 10.84
N LEU A 23 2.25 11.33 10.59
CA LEU A 23 1.75 10.85 9.31
C LEU A 23 0.35 11.41 9.01
N SER A 24 -0.58 11.37 9.98
CA SER A 24 -1.92 11.94 9.79
C SER A 24 -1.89 13.45 9.54
N GLU A 25 -0.99 14.17 10.22
CA GLU A 25 -0.78 15.61 10.01
C GLU A 25 -0.21 15.90 8.61
N LYS A 26 0.77 15.11 8.13
CA LYS A 26 1.30 15.19 6.76
C LYS A 26 0.24 14.90 5.69
N MET A 27 -0.70 14.03 6.00
CA MET A 27 -1.84 13.71 5.13
C MET A 27 -2.96 14.75 5.23
N GLY A 28 -2.92 15.69 6.19
CA GLY A 28 -3.98 16.67 6.41
C GLY A 28 -5.29 16.07 6.92
N ILE A 29 -5.24 14.89 7.56
CA ILE A 29 -6.41 14.20 8.10
C ILE A 29 -6.31 14.05 9.62
N LYS A 30 -7.44 13.74 10.26
CA LYS A 30 -7.45 13.45 11.69
C LYS A 30 -6.81 12.09 11.98
N PRO A 31 -6.11 11.91 13.12
CA PRO A 31 -5.53 10.62 13.51
C PRO A 31 -6.55 9.48 13.56
N GLU A 32 -7.79 9.77 13.96
CA GLU A 32 -8.88 8.78 14.00
C GLU A 32 -9.28 8.32 12.59
N SER A 33 -9.25 9.22 11.61
CA SER A 33 -9.50 8.89 10.20
C SER A 33 -8.41 7.98 9.65
N LEU A 34 -7.15 8.26 9.99
CA LEU A 34 -6.03 7.38 9.62
C LEU A 34 -6.19 6.00 10.27
N SER A 35 -6.48 5.95 11.57
CA SER A 35 -6.67 4.68 12.29
C SER A 35 -7.80 3.83 11.69
N ARG A 36 -8.93 4.46 11.29
CA ARG A 36 -10.02 3.78 10.59
C ARG A 36 -9.59 3.25 9.21
N ALA A 37 -8.79 4.00 8.47
CA ALA A 37 -8.26 3.55 7.18
C ALA A 37 -7.30 2.36 7.32
N LEU A 38 -6.43 2.38 8.33
CA LEU A 38 -5.42 1.33 8.56
C LEU A 38 -6.03 0.00 9.04
N ASN A 39 -7.09 0.06 9.84
CA ASN A 39 -7.73 -1.14 10.41
C ASN A 39 -9.01 -1.55 9.65
N GLY A 40 -9.37 -0.84 8.58
CA GLY A 40 -10.54 -1.11 7.76
C GLY A 40 -10.16 -1.53 6.34
N ASN A 41 -11.06 -1.25 5.38
CA ASN A 41 -10.80 -1.40 3.95
C ASN A 41 -10.67 0.00 3.31
N PRO A 42 -9.46 0.57 3.22
CA PRO A 42 -9.27 1.91 2.70
C PRO A 42 -9.52 1.95 1.19
N GLN A 43 -10.02 3.09 0.71
CA GLN A 43 -10.08 3.35 -0.73
C GLN A 43 -8.67 3.55 -1.30
N LEU A 44 -8.53 3.32 -2.62
CA LEU A 44 -7.26 3.52 -3.33
C LEU A 44 -6.69 4.93 -3.11
N SER A 45 -7.53 5.97 -3.14
CA SER A 45 -7.13 7.35 -2.89
C SER A 45 -6.51 7.56 -1.50
N THR A 46 -6.98 6.83 -0.49
CA THR A 46 -6.40 6.85 0.85
C THR A 46 -5.04 6.17 0.87
N LEU A 47 -4.90 5.02 0.18
CA LEU A 47 -3.63 4.33 0.04
C LEU A 47 -2.59 5.19 -0.69
N GLU A 48 -2.98 5.86 -1.77
CA GLU A 48 -2.14 6.82 -2.50
C GLU A 48 -1.68 7.97 -1.61
N ASN A 49 -2.56 8.54 -0.79
CA ASN A 49 -2.21 9.60 0.14
C ASN A 49 -1.24 9.12 1.24
N ILE A 50 -1.46 7.92 1.79
CA ILE A 50 -0.53 7.32 2.77
C ILE A 50 0.84 7.11 2.12
N ALA A 51 0.88 6.52 0.92
CA ALA A 51 2.09 6.24 0.17
C ALA A 51 2.86 7.54 -0.13
N LYS A 52 2.15 8.58 -0.58
CA LYS A 52 2.69 9.91 -0.85
C LYS A 52 3.26 10.56 0.41
N ALA A 53 2.56 10.50 1.54
CA ALA A 53 3.01 11.07 2.80
C ALA A 53 4.25 10.36 3.37
N LEU A 54 4.36 9.05 3.11
CA LEU A 54 5.52 8.22 3.43
C LEU A 54 6.60 8.21 2.33
N LYS A 55 6.36 8.86 1.18
CA LYS A 55 7.25 8.83 0.01
C LYS A 55 7.63 7.42 -0.46
N VAL A 56 6.67 6.50 -0.44
CA VAL A 56 6.80 5.12 -0.94
C VAL A 56 5.81 4.85 -2.07
N GLY A 57 5.93 3.71 -2.75
CA GLY A 57 4.92 3.24 -3.69
C GLY A 57 3.67 2.68 -2.98
N VAL A 58 2.50 2.72 -3.62
CA VAL A 58 1.28 2.09 -3.06
C VAL A 58 1.48 0.57 -2.90
N ALA A 59 2.24 -0.07 -3.79
CA ALA A 59 2.58 -1.48 -3.68
C ALA A 59 3.37 -1.82 -2.41
N GLU A 60 4.24 -0.92 -1.92
CA GLU A 60 5.00 -1.11 -0.66
C GLU A 60 4.08 -1.20 0.57
N LEU A 61 2.91 -0.56 0.51
CA LEU A 61 1.91 -0.62 1.58
C LEU A 61 1.18 -1.97 1.63
N LEU A 62 1.05 -2.63 0.48
CA LEU A 62 0.17 -3.79 0.29
C LEU A 62 0.92 -5.12 0.19
N THR A 63 2.14 -5.12 -0.37
CA THR A 63 2.89 -6.35 -0.65
C THR A 63 3.78 -6.79 0.51
N GLY A 64 4.04 -5.92 1.48
CA GLY A 64 4.91 -6.22 2.63
C GLY A 64 6.31 -6.70 2.24
N GLY A 65 6.72 -6.43 0.99
CA GLY A 65 7.99 -6.77 0.40
C GLY A 65 8.67 -5.51 -0.13
N ARG A 66 9.99 -5.43 0.04
CA ARG A 66 10.81 -4.35 -0.51
C ARG A 66 10.89 -4.53 -2.02
N SER A 67 9.89 -4.05 -2.75
CA SER A 67 10.07 -3.72 -4.16
C SER A 67 10.44 -2.25 -4.21
N TYR A 68 11.75 -1.97 -4.16
CA TYR A 68 12.32 -0.63 -4.36
C TYR A 68 12.11 -0.12 -5.80
N GLU A 69 11.40 -0.89 -6.63
CA GLU A 69 10.93 -0.42 -7.92
C GLU A 69 9.77 0.56 -7.67
N PRO A 70 9.94 1.85 -8.00
CA PRO A 70 8.82 2.76 -8.02
C PRO A 70 7.74 2.19 -8.95
N LEU A 71 6.50 2.62 -8.80
CA LEU A 71 5.47 2.41 -9.82
C LEU A 71 5.87 3.21 -11.08
N THR A 72 6.92 2.77 -11.77
CA THR A 72 7.48 3.35 -13.00
C THR A 72 6.85 2.71 -14.23
N SER A 73 6.03 1.68 -14.05
CA SER A 73 5.34 1.03 -15.15
C SER A 73 4.03 1.75 -15.43
N ASP A 74 3.76 2.04 -16.70
CA ASP A 74 2.50 2.63 -17.19
C ASP A 74 1.25 1.77 -16.87
N PHE A 75 1.46 0.60 -16.29
CA PHE A 75 0.43 -0.33 -15.89
C PHE A 75 0.79 -1.05 -14.59
N THR A 76 -0.16 -1.10 -13.67
CA THR A 76 -0.10 -1.96 -12.48
C THR A 76 -1.47 -2.58 -12.26
N ALA A 77 -1.52 -3.90 -12.06
CA ALA A 77 -2.74 -4.62 -11.71
C ALA A 77 -2.57 -5.37 -10.39
N LEU A 78 -3.58 -5.26 -9.53
CA LEU A 78 -3.64 -5.93 -8.24
C LEU A 78 -4.86 -6.84 -8.25
N VAL A 79 -4.62 -8.15 -8.15
CA VAL A 79 -5.67 -9.17 -8.26
C VAL A 79 -5.78 -9.91 -6.94
N ALA A 80 -7.00 -10.02 -6.43
CA ALA A 80 -7.33 -10.84 -5.27
C ALA A 80 -8.16 -12.03 -5.73
N ASP A 81 -7.60 -13.25 -5.63
CA ASP A 81 -8.26 -14.49 -6.03
C ASP A 81 -7.97 -15.61 -5.02
N GLY A 82 -9.01 -16.34 -4.60
CA GLY A 82 -8.89 -17.44 -3.65
C GLY A 82 -8.22 -17.08 -2.31
N GLY A 83 -8.32 -15.82 -1.86
CA GLY A 83 -7.64 -15.33 -0.65
C GLY A 83 -6.14 -15.03 -0.81
N LYS A 84 -5.63 -15.05 -2.05
CA LYS A 84 -4.26 -14.66 -2.39
C LYS A 84 -4.27 -13.33 -3.16
N THR A 85 -3.21 -12.54 -3.01
CA THR A 85 -3.02 -11.28 -3.74
C THR A 85 -1.85 -11.40 -4.69
N TYR A 86 -2.06 -10.98 -5.94
CA TYR A 86 -1.08 -10.97 -7.03
C TYR A 86 -0.87 -9.54 -7.51
N LEU A 87 0.37 -9.18 -7.83
CA LEU A 87 0.75 -7.89 -8.37
C LEU A 87 1.41 -8.10 -9.74
N PHE A 88 0.93 -7.37 -10.75
CA PHE A 88 1.47 -7.41 -12.11
C PHE A 88 1.88 -6.02 -12.56
N HIS A 89 3.04 -5.94 -13.22
CA HIS A 89 3.59 -4.69 -13.74
C HIS A 89 3.48 -4.56 -15.27
N THR A 90 2.95 -5.57 -15.97
CA THR A 90 2.62 -5.50 -17.39
C THR A 90 1.26 -6.10 -17.70
N LYS A 91 0.61 -5.61 -18.77
CA LYS A 91 -0.64 -6.22 -19.26
C LYS A 91 -0.41 -7.64 -19.79
N SER A 92 0.82 -7.97 -20.20
CA SER A 92 1.16 -9.31 -20.69
C SER A 92 1.11 -10.31 -19.54
N ASP A 93 1.81 -10.04 -18.45
CA ASP A 93 1.88 -10.95 -17.30
C ASP A 93 0.49 -11.22 -16.70
N LEU A 94 -0.36 -10.19 -16.65
CA LEU A 94 -1.75 -10.35 -16.21
C LEU A 94 -2.56 -11.23 -17.18
N LYS A 95 -2.41 -11.04 -18.49
CA LYS A 95 -3.12 -11.86 -19.50
C LYS A 95 -2.66 -13.30 -19.46
N ASP A 96 -1.36 -13.52 -19.37
CA ASP A 96 -0.80 -14.86 -19.28
C ASP A 96 -1.33 -15.54 -18.02
N TRP A 97 -1.40 -14.81 -16.89
CA TRP A 97 -1.98 -15.32 -15.65
C TRP A 97 -3.47 -15.68 -15.76
N LEU A 98 -4.28 -14.85 -16.43
CA LEU A 98 -5.72 -15.06 -16.63
C LEU A 98 -6.04 -16.25 -17.55
N ASN A 99 -5.12 -16.62 -18.45
CA ASN A 99 -5.32 -17.68 -19.44
C ASN A 99 -4.72 -19.03 -19.00
N GLN A 100 -4.30 -19.16 -17.74
CA GLN A 100 -3.84 -20.43 -17.14
C GLN A 100 -4.98 -21.37 -16.81
#